data_AF-H5V1Y9-F1
#
_entry.id   AF-H5V1Y9-F1
#
_cell.length_a   1.000
_cell.length_b   1.000
_cell.length_c   1.000
_cell.angle_alpha   90.00
_cell.angle_beta   90.00
_cell.angle_gamma   90.00
#
_symmetry.space_group_name_H-M   'P 1'
#
loop_
_entity.id
_entity.type
_entity.pdbx_description
1 polymer ?
#
loop_
_entity_poly.entity_id
_entity_poly.type
_entity_poly.pdbx_seq_one_letter_code
_entity_poly.pdbx_strand_id
1 'polypeptide(L)'
;MNTDKMMLDLCPPRKSITMGEYTFYARPMMMKEYIDHITNPDKEDRDELTILRCIIDENDKPVFTDIDQIKRLYTVARSNLISLISEVSIVMDLVEFEKKSEATPS
;
A
#
# COMPACT_ATOMS: atom_id res chain seq x y z
N MET A 1 -26.09 13.00 -10.85
CA MET A 1 -24.79 12.57 -10.29
C MET A 1 -24.81 11.06 -10.27
N ASN A 2 -23.80 10.39 -10.85
CA ASN A 2 -23.73 8.93 -10.82
C ASN A 2 -22.92 8.54 -9.57
N THR A 3 -23.61 8.02 -8.55
CA THR A 3 -23.02 7.65 -7.25
C THR A 3 -21.93 6.59 -7.40
N ASP A 4 -22.08 5.64 -8.32
CA ASP A 4 -21.09 4.58 -8.53
C ASP A 4 -19.80 5.13 -9.11
N LYS A 5 -19.92 6.06 -10.07
CA LYS A 5 -18.76 6.77 -10.61
C LYS A 5 -18.05 7.61 -9.56
N MET A 6 -18.81 8.31 -8.71
CA MET A 6 -18.27 9.10 -7.61
C MET A 6 -17.52 8.22 -6.60
N MET A 7 -18.06 7.05 -6.24
CA MET A 7 -17.37 6.13 -5.32
C MET A 7 -16.09 5.55 -5.92
N LEU A 8 -16.07 5.28 -7.23
CA LEU A 8 -14.86 4.88 -7.95
C LEU A 8 -13.80 5.99 -7.98
N ASP A 9 -14.20 7.24 -8.17
CA ASP A 9 -13.29 8.39 -8.18
C ASP A 9 -12.68 8.68 -6.78
N LEU A 10 -13.33 8.22 -5.71
CA LEU A 10 -12.83 8.30 -4.33
C LEU A 10 -11.87 7.16 -3.96
N CYS A 11 -11.73 6.13 -4.80
CA CYS A 11 -10.74 5.08 -4.57
C CYS A 11 -9.33 5.65 -4.79
N PRO A 12 -8.38 5.44 -3.85
CA PRO A 12 -7.02 5.88 -4.05
C PRO A 12 -6.44 5.24 -5.32
N PRO A 13 -5.61 5.98 -6.10
CA PRO A 13 -5.03 5.44 -7.31
C PRO A 13 -4.24 4.17 -6.98
N ARG A 14 -4.55 3.07 -7.68
CA ARG A 14 -3.83 1.80 -7.52
C ARG A 14 -2.38 2.01 -7.91
N LYS A 15 -1.47 1.99 -6.93
CA LYS A 15 -0.04 1.98 -7.21
C LYS A 15 0.42 0.55 -7.43
N SER A 16 1.32 0.41 -8.39
CA SER A 16 1.89 -0.87 -8.77
C SER A 16 3.39 -0.75 -8.96
N ILE A 17 4.07 -1.88 -8.81
CA ILE A 17 5.46 -2.04 -9.22
C ILE A 17 5.59 -3.29 -10.08
N THR A 18 6.40 -3.21 -11.13
CA THR A 18 6.71 -4.36 -11.99
C THR A 18 8.11 -4.86 -11.68
N MET A 19 8.24 -6.17 -11.43
CA MET A 19 9.52 -6.85 -11.24
C MET A 19 9.61 -8.03 -12.20
N GLY A 20 10.45 -7.91 -13.22
CA GLY A 20 10.49 -8.87 -14.32
C GLY A 20 9.19 -8.81 -15.13
N GLU A 21 8.53 -9.95 -15.29
CA GLU A 21 7.25 -10.08 -16.02
C GLU A 21 6.02 -9.94 -15.12
N TYR A 22 6.21 -9.75 -13.80
CA TYR A 22 5.13 -9.73 -12.83
C TYR A 22 4.86 -8.29 -12.33
N THR A 23 3.58 -7.95 -12.18
CA THR A 23 3.13 -6.68 -11.62
C THR A 23 2.46 -6.93 -10.27
N PHE A 24 2.90 -6.17 -9.26
CA PHE A 24 2.40 -6.24 -7.90
C PHE A 24 1.69 -4.92 -7.58
N TYR A 25 0.57 -5.01 -6.90
CA TYR A 25 -0.19 -3.86 -6.43
C TYR A 25 -0.11 -3.78 -4.92
N ALA A 26 -0.25 -2.58 -4.37
CA ALA A 26 -0.42 -2.40 -2.94
C ALA A 26 -1.79 -1.79 -2.64
N ARG A 27 -2.44 -2.31 -1.61
CA ARG A 27 -3.53 -1.60 -0.93
C ARG A 27 -2.98 -0.79 0.24
N PRO A 28 -3.67 0.29 0.64
CA PRO A 28 -3.36 0.96 1.90
C PRO A 28 -3.51 0.02 3.09
N MET A 29 -2.67 0.22 4.11
CA MET A 29 -2.86 -0.37 5.43
C MET A 29 -4.17 0.13 6.04
N MET A 30 -4.94 -0.79 6.63
CA MET A 30 -6.03 -0.41 7.52
C MET A 30 -5.47 0.19 8.80
N MET A 31 -6.25 1.01 9.50
CA MET A 31 -5.82 1.64 10.76
C MET A 31 -5.29 0.63 11.78
N LYS A 32 -5.94 -0.53 11.90
CA LYS A 32 -5.47 -1.62 12.78
C LYS A 32 -4.09 -2.14 12.36
N GLU A 33 -3.88 -2.36 11.06
CA GLU A 33 -2.61 -2.87 10.53
C GLU A 33 -1.49 -1.83 10.70
N TYR A 34 -1.83 -0.55 10.55
CA TYR A 34 -0.91 0.55 10.82
C TYR A 34 -0.52 0.61 12.30
N ILE A 35 -1.49 0.53 13.22
CA ILE A 35 -1.24 0.48 14.67
C ILE A 35 -0.37 -0.73 15.01
N ASP A 36 -0.72 -1.92 14.52
CA ASP A 36 0.07 -3.14 14.71
C ASP A 36 1.51 -2.90 14.22
N HIS A 37 1.67 -2.30 13.04
CA HIS A 37 2.97 -2.01 12.44
C HIS A 37 3.80 -1.01 13.26
N ILE A 38 3.22 0.04 13.85
CA ILE A 38 4.00 1.02 14.64
C ILE A 38 4.21 0.62 16.10
N THR A 39 3.33 -0.21 16.66
CA THR A 39 3.35 -0.60 18.08
C THR A 39 3.97 -1.96 18.34
N ASN A 40 4.27 -2.76 17.30
CA ASN A 40 4.85 -4.09 17.51
C ASN A 40 6.20 -3.99 18.24
N PRO A 41 6.31 -4.53 19.47
CA PRO A 41 7.56 -4.52 20.23
C PRO A 41 8.62 -5.40 19.58
N ASP A 42 8.18 -6.41 18.82
CA ASP A 42 9.04 -7.25 18.00
C ASP A 42 9.15 -6.67 16.59
N LYS A 43 10.34 -6.13 16.28
CA LYS A 43 10.61 -5.50 14.99
C LYS A 43 11.00 -6.53 13.93
N GLU A 44 11.27 -7.78 14.29
CA GLU A 44 11.95 -8.71 13.38
C GLU A 44 11.12 -9.14 12.17
N ASP A 45 9.80 -8.96 12.18
CA ASP A 45 8.92 -9.41 11.09
C ASP A 45 7.90 -8.36 10.64
N ARG A 46 8.10 -7.12 11.06
CA ARG A 46 7.13 -6.04 10.90
C ARG A 46 6.82 -5.72 9.44
N ASP A 47 7.88 -5.59 8.63
CA ASP A 47 7.75 -5.24 7.22
C ASP A 47 7.25 -6.45 6.43
N GLU A 48 7.68 -7.66 6.79
CA GLU A 48 7.24 -8.92 6.22
C GLU A 48 5.73 -9.13 6.43
N LEU A 49 5.22 -8.89 7.65
CA LEU A 49 3.78 -8.95 7.94
C LEU A 49 2.99 -7.90 7.15
N THR A 50 3.54 -6.70 7.00
CA THR A 50 2.89 -5.64 6.20
C THR A 50 2.84 -6.03 4.73
N ILE A 51 3.92 -6.57 4.17
CA ILE A 51 3.98 -7.09 2.80
C ILE A 51 2.97 -8.22 2.59
N LEU A 52 2.91 -9.18 3.52
CA LEU A 52 1.99 -10.32 3.47
C LEU A 52 0.53 -9.87 3.36
N ARG A 53 0.17 -8.82 4.09
CA ARG A 53 -1.21 -8.34 4.19
C ARG A 53 -1.59 -7.42 3.02
N CYS A 54 -0.67 -6.62 2.52
CA CYS A 54 -1.00 -5.47 1.67
C CYS A 54 -0.59 -5.61 0.21
N ILE A 55 0.25 -6.58 -0.15
CA ILE A 55 0.57 -6.86 -1.56
C ILE A 55 -0.47 -7.79 -2.18
N ILE A 56 -1.04 -7.34 -3.29
CA ILE A 56 -2.12 -8.00 -4.01
C ILE A 56 -1.86 -8.05 -5.52
N ASP A 57 -2.54 -8.95 -6.20
CA ASP A 57 -2.55 -9.06 -7.66
C ASP A 57 -3.54 -8.05 -8.28
N GLU A 58 -3.66 -8.09 -9.62
CA GLU A 58 -4.61 -7.26 -10.37
C GLU A 58 -6.08 -7.51 -10.04
N ASN A 59 -6.39 -8.63 -9.38
CA ASN A 59 -7.73 -9.07 -8.99
C ASN A 59 -7.99 -8.88 -7.48
N ASP A 60 -7.17 -8.07 -6.79
CA ASP A 60 -7.26 -7.82 -5.35
C ASP A 60 -7.02 -9.05 -4.46
N LYS A 61 -6.34 -10.08 -4.97
CA LYS A 61 -6.01 -11.28 -4.19
C LYS A 61 -4.61 -11.19 -3.60
N PRO A 62 -4.39 -11.70 -2.37
CA PRO A 62 -3.05 -11.76 -1.78
C PRO A 62 -2.09 -12.53 -2.68
N VAL A 63 -0.90 -11.95 -2.92
CA VAL A 63 0.15 -12.60 -3.71
C VAL A 63 0.91 -13.64 -2.88
N PHE A 64 1.13 -13.33 -1.61
CA PHE A 64 1.84 -14.20 -0.66
C PHE A 64 0.86 -14.88 0.27
N THR A 65 1.13 -16.14 0.62
CA THR A 65 0.28 -16.93 1.52
C THR A 65 0.87 -17.07 2.92
N ASP A 66 2.18 -16.89 3.06
CA ASP A 66 2.90 -17.06 4.31
C ASP A 66 4.10 -16.09 4.40
N ILE A 67 4.57 -15.88 5.62
CA ILE A 67 5.67 -14.94 5.90
C ILE A 67 7.02 -15.47 5.40
N ASP A 68 7.20 -16.79 5.31
CA ASP A 68 8.46 -17.40 4.89
C ASP A 68 8.74 -17.15 3.41
N GLN A 69 7.71 -17.08 2.57
CA GLN A 69 7.81 -16.64 1.17
C GLN A 69 8.46 -15.26 1.06
N ILE A 70 8.11 -14.34 1.97
CA ILE A 70 8.60 -12.95 1.97
C ILE A 70 10.03 -12.89 2.50
N LYS A 71 10.32 -13.66 3.56
CA LYS A 71 11.69 -13.80 4.10
C LYS A 71 12.68 -14.34 3.07
N ARG A 72 12.23 -15.19 2.14
CA ARG A 72 13.05 -15.71 1.03
C ARG A 72 13.33 -14.70 -0.08
N LEU A 73 12.61 -13.58 -0.14
CA LEU A 73 12.85 -12.55 -1.14
C LEU A 73 14.22 -11.90 -0.91
N TYR A 74 14.81 -11.37 -1.97
CA TYR A 74 15.97 -10.49 -1.84
C TYR A 74 15.58 -9.21 -1.09
N THR A 75 16.51 -8.67 -0.30
CA THR A 75 16.31 -7.46 0.49
C THR A 75 15.76 -6.31 -0.36
N VAL A 76 16.28 -6.13 -1.58
CA VAL A 76 15.81 -5.07 -2.51
C VAL A 76 14.35 -5.28 -2.91
N ALA A 77 13.92 -6.51 -3.15
CA ALA A 77 12.52 -6.80 -3.47
C ALA A 77 11.60 -6.48 -2.28
N ARG A 78 11.98 -6.89 -1.05
CA ARG A 78 11.23 -6.51 0.16
C ARG A 78 11.14 -4.99 0.33
N SER A 79 12.27 -4.29 0.18
CA SER A 79 12.33 -2.82 0.30
C SER A 79 11.45 -2.11 -0.73
N ASN A 80 11.39 -2.62 -1.96
CA ASN A 80 10.52 -2.08 -2.99
C ASN A 80 9.03 -2.29 -2.67
N LEU A 81 8.67 -3.48 -2.19
CA LEU A 81 7.28 -3.79 -1.80
C LEU A 81 6.81 -2.96 -0.61
N ILE A 82 7.63 -2.80 0.44
CA ILE A 82 7.27 -1.97 1.60
C ILE A 82 7.18 -0.48 1.23
N SER A 83 8.01 -0.01 0.30
CA SER A 83 7.95 1.36 -0.23
C SER A 83 6.63 1.59 -0.97
N LEU A 84 6.23 0.65 -1.83
CA LEU A 84 4.95 0.70 -2.53
C LEU A 84 3.76 0.79 -1.56
N ILE A 85 3.78 0.01 -0.47
CA ILE A 85 2.73 0.03 0.56
C ILE A 85 2.71 1.37 1.30
N SER A 86 3.88 1.89 1.67
CA SER A 86 4.00 3.18 2.36
C SER A 86 3.43 4.31 1.50
N GLU A 87 3.71 4.27 0.21
CA GLU A 87 3.26 5.22 -0.79
C GLU A 87 1.74 5.28 -1.02
N VAL A 88 1.01 4.21 -0.69
CA VAL A 88 -0.47 4.17 -0.76
C VAL A 88 -1.12 4.33 0.61
N SER A 89 -0.41 3.99 1.69
CA SER A 89 -0.93 4.04 3.06
C SER A 89 -0.77 5.40 3.72
N ILE A 90 0.31 6.12 3.39
CA ILE A 90 0.53 7.48 3.83
C ILE A 90 -0.22 8.39 2.86
N VAL A 91 -1.50 8.59 3.12
CA VAL A 91 -2.22 9.74 2.55
C VAL A 91 -1.55 10.98 3.14
N MET A 92 -1.10 11.88 2.25
CA MET A 92 -0.53 13.20 2.57
C MET A 92 -1.13 13.81 3.84
N ASP A 93 -0.28 14.48 4.61
CA ASP A 93 -0.72 15.39 5.67
C ASP A 93 -1.87 16.25 5.11
N LEU A 94 -3.00 16.32 5.82
CA LEU A 94 -4.22 17.04 5.36
C LEU A 94 -3.90 18.46 4.83
N VAL A 95 -2.86 19.07 5.40
CA VAL A 95 -2.31 20.38 5.05
C VAL A 95 -1.76 20.46 3.61
N GLU A 96 -1.17 19.39 3.07
CA GLU A 96 -0.69 19.36 1.68
C GLU A 96 -1.83 19.14 0.67
N PHE A 97 -2.89 18.43 1.08
CA PHE A 97 -4.09 18.24 0.27
C PHE A 97 -4.85 19.57 0.08
N GLU A 98 -5.00 20.35 1.14
CA GLU A 98 -5.66 21.67 1.11
C GLU A 98 -4.95 22.63 0.15
N LYS A 99 -3.61 22.74 0.23
CA LYS A 99 -2.81 23.62 -0.65
C LYS A 99 -2.95 23.30 -2.14
N LYS A 100 -3.16 22.03 -2.48
CA LYS A 100 -3.31 21.60 -3.89
C LYS A 100 -4.69 21.92 -4.44
N SER A 101 -5.72 21.94 -3.59
CA SER A 101 -7.09 22.31 -3.96
C SER A 101 -7.25 23.81 -4.23
N GLU A 102 -6.49 24.67 -3.54
CA GLU A 102 -6.48 26.13 -3.75
C GLU A 102 -5.77 26.54 -5.05
N ALA A 103 -4.88 25.70 -5.58
CA ALA A 103 -4.07 26.01 -6.77
C ALA A 103 -4.79 25.72 -8.11
N THR A 104 -6.01 25.18 -8.08
CA THR A 104 -6.80 24.92 -9.30
C THR A 104 -7.94 25.94 -9.39
N PRO A 105 -7.84 26.99 -10.24
CA PRO A 105 -8.91 27.98 -10.35
C PRO A 105 -10.14 27.32 -10.98
N SER A 106 -11.30 27.53 -10.35
CA SER A 106 -12.62 27.11 -10.82
C SER A 106 -13.05 27.81 -12.11
#